data_AF-A0A2U3Q8F4-F1
#
_entry.id   AF-A0A2U3Q8F4-F1
#
_cell.length_a   1.000
_cell.length_b   1.000
_cell.length_c   1.000
_cell.angle_alpha   90.00
_cell.angle_beta   90.00
_cell.angle_gamma   90.00
#
_symmetry.space_group_name_H-M   'P 1'
#
loop_
_entity.id
_entity.type
_entity.pdbx_description
1 polymer ?
#
loop_
_entity_poly.entity_id
_entity_poly.type
_entity_poly.pdbx_seq_one_letter_code
_entity_poly.pdbx_strand_id
1 'polypeptide(L)'
;MDVHDETTDDLIGEGTIIIDGRNERVSYWLTVSPEGDPVLAEGSISGSERLIRSLTNARNVKLALGDGPVVTLECEGGSGEEQWVKALTG
;
A
#
# COMPACT_ATOMS: atom_id res chain seq x y z
N MET A 1 -32.33 -13.84 -6.91
CA MET A 1 -31.78 -12.50 -6.65
C MET A 1 -30.31 -12.72 -6.36
N ASP A 2 -29.51 -12.42 -7.36
CA ASP A 2 -28.07 -12.64 -7.43
C ASP A 2 -27.36 -11.88 -6.31
N VAL A 3 -26.79 -12.63 -5.38
CA VAL A 3 -25.79 -12.10 -4.46
C VAL A 3 -24.47 -12.11 -5.23
N HIS A 4 -24.18 -11.03 -5.96
CA HIS A 4 -22.78 -10.71 -6.25
C HIS A 4 -22.16 -10.32 -4.91
N ASP A 5 -21.68 -11.33 -4.20
CA ASP A 5 -20.66 -11.15 -3.17
C ASP A 5 -19.40 -10.76 -3.97
N GLU A 6 -19.27 -9.47 -4.31
CA GLU A 6 -17.98 -8.91 -4.68
C GLU A 6 -17.10 -9.08 -3.44
N THR A 7 -16.46 -10.24 -3.35
CA THR A 7 -15.50 -10.56 -2.31
C THR A 7 -14.30 -9.67 -2.56
N THR A 8 -14.33 -8.45 -2.02
CA THR A 8 -13.16 -7.59 -2.01
C THR A 8 -12.15 -8.24 -1.09
N ASP A 9 -11.09 -8.80 -1.67
CA ASP A 9 -10.00 -9.40 -0.91
C ASP A 9 -9.23 -8.28 -0.19
N ASP A 10 -9.51 -8.10 1.09
CA ASP A 10 -8.76 -7.21 1.97
C ASP A 10 -7.45 -7.89 2.43
N LEU A 11 -6.33 -7.28 2.08
CA LEU A 11 -5.00 -7.62 2.55
C LEU A 11 -4.66 -6.72 3.74
N ILE A 12 -4.64 -7.31 4.94
CA ILE A 12 -4.25 -6.62 6.18
C ILE A 12 -3.02 -7.31 6.76
N GLY A 13 -2.01 -6.54 7.12
CA GLY A 13 -0.82 -7.14 7.73
C GLY A 13 0.29 -6.15 8.02
N GLU A 14 1.46 -6.71 8.26
CA GLU A 14 2.70 -5.94 8.39
C GLU A 14 3.57 -6.17 7.16
N GLY A 15 4.12 -5.10 6.63
CA GLY A 15 5.00 -5.10 5.48
C GLY A 15 6.25 -4.27 5.74
N THR A 16 7.13 -4.24 4.75
CA THR A 16 8.31 -3.39 4.77
C THR A 16 8.22 -2.40 3.63
N ILE A 17 8.14 -1.12 3.96
CA ILE A 17 8.24 -0.01 3.01
C ILE A 17 9.72 0.19 2.67
N ILE A 18 10.01 0.34 1.38
CA ILE A 18 11.33 0.58 0.83
C ILE A 18 11.31 1.93 0.11
N ILE A 19 12.11 2.89 0.58
CA ILE A 19 12.22 4.25 0.04
C ILE A 19 13.70 4.60 -0.07
N ASP A 20 14.18 4.92 -1.28
CA ASP A 20 15.57 5.36 -1.52
C ASP A 20 16.64 4.47 -0.83
N GLY A 21 16.40 3.16 -0.79
CA GLY A 21 17.30 2.17 -0.17
C GLY A 21 17.19 2.05 1.36
N ARG A 22 16.29 2.80 2.00
CA ARG A 22 15.90 2.63 3.41
C ARG A 22 14.71 1.70 3.49
N ASN A 23 14.65 0.91 4.56
CA ASN A 23 13.53 0.03 4.86
C ASN A 23 12.96 0.31 6.26
N GLU A 24 11.64 0.36 6.36
CA GLU A 24 10.94 0.50 7.63
C GLU A 24 9.69 -0.39 7.65
N ARG A 25 9.40 -0.99 8.80
CA ARG A 25 8.22 -1.83 8.99
C ARG A 25 6.98 -0.95 9.12
N VAL A 26 5.93 -1.31 8.40
CA VAL A 26 4.64 -0.63 8.44
C VAL A 26 3.52 -1.63 8.60
N SER A 27 2.40 -1.17 9.15
CA SER A 27 1.13 -1.86 8.99
C SER A 27 0.51 -1.40 7.67
N TYR A 28 -0.14 -2.31 6.95
CA TYR A 28 -0.88 -1.98 5.75
C TYR A 28 -2.30 -2.54 5.82
N TRP A 29 -3.21 -1.82 5.20
CA TRP A 29 -4.54 -2.29 4.83
C TRP A 29 -4.77 -1.93 3.38
N LEU A 30 -4.87 -2.94 2.53
CA LEU A 30 -5.05 -2.79 1.09
C LEU A 30 -6.25 -3.63 0.66
N THR A 31 -7.14 -3.05 -0.13
CA THR A 31 -8.28 -3.73 -0.73
C THR A 31 -7.94 -4.01 -2.20
N VAL A 32 -7.98 -5.28 -2.61
CA VAL A 32 -7.66 -5.67 -4.00
C VAL A 32 -8.76 -5.18 -4.93
N SER A 33 -8.37 -4.43 -5.96
CA SER A 33 -9.30 -3.89 -6.95
C SER A 33 -9.57 -4.94 -8.04
N PRO A 34 -10.84 -5.33 -8.28
CA PRO A 34 -11.18 -6.31 -9.31
C PRO A 34 -11.08 -5.73 -10.73
N GLU A 35 -11.12 -4.40 -10.86
CA GLU A 35 -10.96 -3.66 -12.10
C GLU A 35 -9.46 -3.51 -12.41
N GLY A 36 -8.88 -4.60 -12.93
CA GLY A 36 -7.44 -4.72 -13.15
C GLY A 36 -6.86 -3.69 -14.14
N ASP A 37 -5.70 -3.19 -13.72
CA ASP A 37 -4.68 -2.41 -14.43
C ASP A 37 -4.93 -0.88 -14.56
N PRO A 38 -3.99 -0.04 -14.07
CA PRO A 38 -2.69 -0.38 -13.48
C PRO A 38 -2.73 -0.65 -11.97
N VAL A 39 -3.90 -0.49 -11.32
CA VAL A 39 -4.03 -0.60 -9.87
C VAL A 39 -4.41 -2.02 -9.48
N LEU A 40 -3.59 -2.64 -8.63
CA LEU A 40 -3.83 -3.96 -8.05
C LEU A 40 -4.63 -3.87 -6.76
N ALA A 41 -4.29 -2.91 -5.91
CA ALA A 41 -4.94 -2.73 -4.62
C ALA A 41 -4.80 -1.28 -4.17
N GLU A 42 -5.76 -0.80 -3.40
CA GLU A 42 -5.79 0.54 -2.85
C GLU A 42 -5.95 0.47 -1.34
N GLY A 43 -5.38 1.42 -0.61
CA GLY A 43 -5.65 1.49 0.82
C GLY A 43 -4.67 2.39 1.53
N SER A 44 -4.35 2.03 2.77
CA SER A 44 -3.51 2.83 3.64
C SER A 44 -2.35 2.04 4.22
N ILE A 45 -1.26 2.76 4.44
CA ILE A 45 -0.12 2.29 5.23
C ILE A 45 0.01 3.17 6.46
N SER A 46 0.27 2.53 7.60
CA SER A 46 0.48 3.20 8.87
C SER A 46 1.90 2.95 9.37
N GLY A 47 2.55 4.00 9.83
CA GLY A 47 3.93 3.95 10.30
C GLY A 47 4.31 5.21 11.06
N SER A 48 5.60 5.39 11.32
CA SER A 48 6.07 6.58 12.02
C SER A 48 5.76 7.85 11.22
N GLU A 49 5.39 8.95 11.88
CA GLU A 49 5.12 10.24 11.20
C GLU A 49 6.30 10.67 10.31
N ARG A 50 7.53 10.35 10.72
CA ARG A 50 8.74 10.61 9.92
C ARG A 50 8.75 9.83 8.61
N LEU A 51 8.33 8.57 8.64
CA LEU A 51 8.20 7.73 7.44
C LEU A 51 7.09 8.26 6.52
N ILE A 52 5.91 8.55 7.07
CA ILE A 52 4.77 9.09 6.31
C ILE A 52 5.14 10.40 5.61
N ARG A 53 5.82 11.30 6.32
CA ARG A 53 6.34 12.55 5.72
C ARG A 53 7.38 12.31 4.62
N SER A 54 8.16 11.23 4.74
CA SER A 54 9.13 10.83 3.72
C SER A 54 8.44 10.25 2.48
N LEU A 55 7.38 9.46 2.68
CA LEU A 55 6.54 8.90 1.61
C LEU A 55 5.91 9.98 0.75
N THR A 56 5.41 11.06 1.36
CA THR A 56 4.82 12.20 0.62
C THR A 56 5.77 12.83 -0.39
N ASN A 57 7.08 12.76 -0.16
CA ASN A 57 8.09 13.36 -1.05
C ASN A 57 8.85 12.33 -1.89
N ALA A 58 8.60 11.04 -1.67
CA ALA A 58 9.30 9.96 -2.33
C ALA A 58 8.74 9.69 -3.73
N ARG A 59 9.62 9.38 -4.68
CA ARG A 59 9.22 9.06 -6.07
C ARG A 59 9.25 7.56 -6.38
N ASN A 60 9.94 6.78 -5.57
CA ASN A 60 10.08 5.33 -5.74
C ASN A 60 9.81 4.64 -4.41
N VAL A 61 8.53 4.42 -4.13
CA VAL A 61 8.09 3.71 -2.94
C VAL A 61 7.74 2.28 -3.34
N LYS A 62 8.25 1.30 -2.61
CA LYS A 62 7.87 -0.10 -2.77
C LYS A 62 7.42 -0.67 -1.43
N LEU A 63 6.47 -1.59 -1.46
CA LEU A 63 6.01 -2.33 -0.31
C LEU A 63 6.29 -3.82 -0.53
N ALA A 64 7.12 -4.38 0.34
CA ALA A 64 7.24 -5.82 0.48
C ALA A 64 6.18 -6.31 1.46
N LEU A 65 5.18 -7.02 0.94
CA LEU A 65 4.23 -7.76 1.77
C LEU A 65 5.02 -8.91 2.43
N GLY A 66 4.86 -9.15 3.75
CA GLY A 66 5.77 -9.99 4.54
C GLY A 66 6.23 -11.31 3.87
N ASP A 67 5.28 -12.10 3.36
CA ASP A 67 5.51 -13.34 2.59
C ASP A 67 5.04 -13.23 1.12
N GLY A 68 4.74 -12.01 0.68
CA GLY A 68 4.13 -11.72 -0.61
C GLY A 68 5.07 -11.06 -1.61
N PRO A 69 4.57 -10.72 -2.80
CA PRO A 69 5.34 -9.98 -3.78
C PRO A 69 5.69 -8.58 -3.28
N VAL A 70 6.76 -8.02 -3.84
CA VAL A 70 7.07 -6.59 -3.70
C VAL A 70 6.28 -5.83 -4.73
N VAL A 71 5.43 -4.91 -4.28
CA VAL A 71 4.61 -4.05 -5.14
C VAL A 71 5.14 -2.62 -5.15
N THR A 72 4.97 -1.93 -6.27
CA THR A 72 5.23 -0.49 -6.35
C THR A 72 4.05 0.26 -5.78
N LEU A 73 4.31 1.28 -4.96
CA LEU A 73 3.26 2.13 -4.40
C LEU A 73 3.30 3.52 -5.05
N GLU A 74 2.13 4.00 -5.41
CA GLU A 74 1.87 5.42 -5.66
C GLU A 74 1.23 6.03 -4.41
N CYS A 75 1.83 7.08 -3.86
CA CYS A 75 1.34 7.76 -2.66
C CYS A 75 0.42 8.92 -3.05
N GLU A 76 -0.84 8.87 -2.62
CA GLU A 76 -1.86 9.89 -2.99
C GLU A 76 -2.02 11.01 -1.97
N GLY A 77 -1.73 10.75 -0.69
CA GLY A 77 -1.81 11.73 0.38
C GLY A 77 -1.97 11.07 1.75
N GLY A 78 -1.61 11.76 2.82
CA GLY A 78 -1.63 11.19 4.17
C GLY A 78 -1.64 12.27 5.23
N SER A 79 -1.99 11.89 6.46
CA SER A 79 -1.95 12.78 7.62
C SER A 79 -1.51 12.03 8.87
N GLY A 80 -0.56 12.61 9.61
CA GLY A 80 -0.04 12.01 10.84
C GLY A 80 0.70 10.70 10.56
N GLU A 81 0.16 9.61 11.08
CA GLU A 81 0.76 8.27 11.04
C GLU A 81 0.22 7.38 9.92
N GLU A 82 -0.66 7.91 9.04
CA GLU A 82 -1.28 7.16 7.94
C GLU A 82 -1.06 7.84 6.57
N GLN A 83 -0.83 7.03 5.54
CA GLN A 83 -0.66 7.43 4.15
C GLN A 83 -1.53 6.57 3.24
N TRP A 84 -2.33 7.20 2.39
CA TRP A 84 -3.07 6.55 1.31
C TRP A 84 -2.15 6.22 0.14
N VAL A 85 -2.27 4.99 -0.35
CA VAL A 85 -1.43 4.43 -1.38
C VAL A 85 -2.22 3.55 -2.35
N LYS A 86 -1.71 3.48 -3.59
CA LYS A 86 -2.14 2.55 -4.63
C LYS A 86 -1.00 1.60 -4.95
N ALA A 87 -1.23 0.31 -4.81
CA ALA A 87 -0.33 -0.73 -5.27
C ALA A 87 -0.52 -0.93 -6.77
N LEU A 88 0.56 -0.81 -7.54
CA LEU A 88 0.55 -0.90 -9.00
C LEU A 88 1.14 -2.23 -9.47
N THR A 89 0.64 -2.74 -10.60
CA THR A 89 1.34 -3.78 -11.38
C THR A 89 2.69 -3.24 -11.85
N GLY A 90 3.77 -3.96 -11.55
CA GLY A 90 5.14 -3.63 -11.98
C GLY A 90 5.52 -4.30 -13.28
#